data_AF-A0A6J6G3C0-F1
#
_entry.id   AF-A0A6J6G3C0-F1
#
_cell.length_a   1.000
_cell.length_b   1.000
_cell.length_c   1.000
_cell.angle_alpha   90.00
_cell.angle_beta   90.00
_cell.angle_gamma   90.00
#
_symmetry.space_group_name_H-M   'P 1'
#
loop_
_entity.id
_entity.type
_entity.pdbx_description
1 polymer ?
#
loop_
_entity_poly.entity_id
_entity_poly.type
_entity_poly.pdbx_seq_one_letter_code
_entity_poly.pdbx_strand_id
1 'polypeptide(L)'
;MNPLNYFRLAGYTLFAIGLINWRYQTGTSDVAIHSAIIILTGILILVLSFLPSTSKSLLKKPLNQIVWVLFIGVLIYGIVN
;
A
#
# COMPACT_ATOMS: atom_id res chain seq x y z
N MET A 1 -2.77 5.00 -20.89
CA MET A 1 -2.56 4.08 -19.74
C MET A 1 -3.85 3.93 -18.97
N ASN A 2 -4.14 2.74 -18.44
CA ASN A 2 -5.29 2.54 -17.53
C ASN A 2 -5.00 3.24 -16.19
N PRO A 3 -5.84 4.18 -15.70
CA PRO A 3 -5.61 4.88 -14.44
C PRO A 3 -5.49 3.96 -13.23
N LEU A 4 -6.07 2.75 -13.29
CA LEU A 4 -5.92 1.71 -12.27
C LEU A 4 -4.46 1.26 -12.09
N ASN A 5 -3.61 1.45 -13.11
CA ASN A 5 -2.20 1.10 -13.02
C ASN A 5 -1.43 1.92 -11.98
N TYR A 6 -1.87 3.15 -11.67
CA TYR A 6 -1.25 3.93 -10.60
C TYR A 6 -1.56 3.37 -9.22
N PHE A 7 -2.79 2.89 -9.00
CA PHE A 7 -3.16 2.19 -7.76
C PHE A 7 -2.41 0.86 -7.64
N ARG A 8 -2.27 0.11 -8.74
CA ARG A 8 -1.48 -1.12 -8.76
C ARG A 8 -0.03 -0.86 -8.41
N LEU A 9 0.56 0.17 -9.02
CA LEU A 9 1.93 0.59 -8.70
C LEU A 9 2.06 0.96 -7.21
N ALA A 10 1.14 1.76 -6.67
CA ALA A 10 1.13 2.09 -5.24
C ALA A 10 1.06 0.84 -4.34
N GLY A 11 0.19 -0.11 -4.68
CA GLY A 11 0.06 -1.38 -3.97
C GLY A 11 1.31 -2.25 -4.04
N TYR A 12 1.93 -2.38 -5.23
CA TYR A 12 3.22 -3.08 -5.39
C TYR A 12 4.35 -2.41 -4.61
N THR A 13 4.38 -1.07 -4.59
CA THR A 13 5.38 -0.31 -3.84
C THR A 13 5.28 -0.61 -2.35
N LEU A 14 4.08 -0.52 -1.75
CA LEU A 14 3.92 -0.85 -0.32
C LEU A 14 4.22 -2.32 -0.02
N PHE A 15 3.76 -3.24 -0.88
CA PHE A 15 4.07 -4.66 -0.71
C PHE A 15 5.57 -4.91 -0.70
N ALA A 16 6.31 -4.34 -1.65
CA ALA A 16 7.76 -4.47 -1.72
C ALA A 16 8.45 -3.84 -0.51
N ILE A 17 8.05 -2.63 -0.11
CA ILE A 17 8.64 -1.93 1.04
C ILE A 17 8.43 -2.72 2.33
N GLY A 18 7.24 -3.25 2.57
CA GLY A 18 7.00 -4.03 3.78
C GLY A 18 7.84 -5.32 3.84
N LEU A 19 8.08 -5.99 2.70
CA LEU A 19 9.00 -7.13 2.64
C LEU A 19 10.47 -6.72 2.85
N ILE A 20 10.87 -5.58 2.30
CA ILE A 20 12.20 -5.00 2.51
C ILE A 20 12.39 -4.67 3.99
N ASN A 21 11.45 -3.99 4.64
CA ASN A 21 11.50 -3.66 6.06
C ASN A 21 11.65 -4.92 6.91
N TRP A 22 10.82 -5.94 6.67
CA TRP A 22 10.89 -7.21 7.40
C TRP A 22 12.33 -7.77 7.39
N ARG A 23 12.97 -7.75 6.22
CA ARG A 23 14.31 -8.30 6.04
C ARG A 23 15.43 -7.40 6.59
N TYR A 24 15.35 -6.09 6.39
CA TYR A 24 16.47 -5.18 6.66
C TYR A 24 16.42 -4.54 8.05
N GLN A 25 15.25 -4.45 8.67
CA GLN A 25 15.09 -3.98 10.05
C GLN A 25 15.05 -5.15 11.05
N THR A 26 15.51 -6.35 10.66
CA THR A 26 15.55 -7.51 11.58
C THR A 26 16.38 -7.17 12.83
N GLY A 27 15.79 -7.37 14.02
CA GLY A 27 16.41 -7.03 15.31
C GLY A 27 15.88 -5.73 15.94
N THR A 28 15.09 -4.93 15.20
CA THR A 28 14.28 -3.87 15.81
C THR A 28 13.03 -4.45 16.46
N SER A 29 12.54 -3.80 17.52
CA SER A 29 11.26 -4.17 18.14
C SER A 29 10.13 -4.02 17.14
N ASP A 30 9.17 -4.95 17.18
CA ASP A 30 7.91 -4.87 16.44
C ASP A 30 8.03 -4.83 14.90
N VAL A 31 9.19 -5.13 14.33
CA VAL A 31 9.42 -5.09 12.87
C VAL A 31 8.40 -5.92 12.08
N ALA A 32 7.97 -7.06 12.64
CA ALA A 32 6.97 -7.92 12.02
C ALA A 32 5.61 -7.22 11.93
N ILE A 33 5.22 -6.46 12.96
CA ILE A 33 3.97 -5.71 13.01
C ILE A 33 4.05 -4.55 12.02
N HIS A 34 5.12 -3.75 12.06
CA HIS A 34 5.34 -2.64 11.12
C HIS A 34 5.29 -3.10 9.67
N SER A 35 6.03 -4.17 9.36
CA SER A 35 6.06 -4.76 8.01
C SER A 35 4.69 -5.29 7.59
N ALA A 36 3.96 -5.96 8.48
CA ALA A 36 2.62 -6.47 8.18
C ALA A 36 1.63 -5.34 7.85
N ILE A 37 1.66 -4.21 8.57
CA ILE A 37 0.81 -3.05 8.28
C ILE A 37 1.03 -2.56 6.85
N ILE A 38 2.30 -2.43 6.44
CA ILE A 38 2.68 -1.95 5.11
C ILE A 38 2.25 -2.96 4.03
N ILE A 39 2.57 -4.25 4.23
CA ILE A 39 2.22 -5.34 3.31
C ILE A 39 0.71 -5.44 3.11
N LEU A 40 -0.06 -5.50 4.21
CA LEU A 40 -1.51 -5.65 4.15
C LEU A 40 -2.19 -4.45 3.49
N THR A 41 -1.68 -3.24 3.70
CA THR A 41 -2.16 -2.04 3.00
C THR A 41 -1.90 -2.16 1.49
N GLY A 42 -0.70 -2.58 1.08
CA GLY A 42 -0.35 -2.79 -0.32
C GLY A 42 -1.24 -3.85 -1.00
N ILE A 43 -1.46 -4.98 -0.33
CA ILE A 43 -2.37 -6.05 -0.77
C ILE A 43 -3.79 -5.52 -0.92
N LEU A 44 -4.29 -4.76 0.04
CA LEU A 44 -5.64 -4.19 -0.02
C LEU A 44 -5.81 -3.30 -1.25
N ILE A 45 -4.87 -2.39 -1.52
CA ILE A 45 -4.91 -1.53 -2.71
C ILE A 45 -4.89 -2.39 -3.99
N LEU A 46 -4.05 -3.42 -4.05
CA LEU A 46 -3.99 -4.33 -5.20
C LEU A 46 -5.33 -5.03 -5.43
N VAL A 47 -5.87 -5.69 -4.42
CA VAL A 47 -7.16 -6.40 -4.49
C VAL A 47 -8.25 -5.45 -4.99
N LEU A 48 -8.38 -4.27 -4.39
CA LEU A 48 -9.39 -3.29 -4.79
C LEU A 48 -9.22 -2.80 -6.25
N SER A 49 -7.99 -2.78 -6.77
CA SER A 49 -7.68 -2.33 -8.14
C SER A 49 -7.88 -3.39 -9.23
N PHE A 50 -7.95 -4.67 -8.86
CA PHE A 50 -8.18 -5.79 -9.78
C PHE A 50 -9.64 -6.27 -9.77
N LEU A 51 -10.36 -6.11 -8.66
CA LEU A 51 -11.77 -6.49 -8.59
C LEU A 51 -12.65 -5.56 -9.44
N PRO A 52 -13.47 -6.10 -10.37
CA PRO A 52 -14.40 -5.30 -11.17
C PRO A 52 -15.41 -4.51 -10.34
N SER A 53 -15.82 -5.05 -9.18
CA SER A 53 -16.78 -4.43 -8.26
C SER A 53 -16.26 -3.17 -7.58
N THR A 54 -14.95 -3.05 -7.36
CA THR A 54 -14.33 -1.97 -6.58
C THR A 54 -13.50 -1.01 -7.43
N SER A 55 -12.93 -1.50 -8.54
CA SER A 55 -12.06 -0.73 -9.42
C SER A 55 -12.68 0.57 -9.94
N LYS A 56 -13.97 0.56 -10.33
CA LYS A 56 -14.67 1.78 -10.76
C LYS A 56 -14.79 2.82 -9.64
N SER A 57 -14.97 2.37 -8.40
CA SER A 57 -15.09 3.26 -7.24
C SER A 57 -13.78 3.95 -6.90
N LEU A 58 -12.63 3.27 -7.07
CA LEU A 58 -11.30 3.87 -6.85
C LEU A 58 -11.03 5.10 -7.73
N LEU A 59 -11.68 5.17 -8.91
CA LEU A 59 -11.55 6.29 -9.82
C LEU A 59 -12.41 7.49 -9.42
N LYS A 60 -13.36 7.32 -8.48
CA LYS A 60 -14.16 8.44 -7.97
C LYS A 60 -13.27 9.34 -7.11
N LYS A 61 -13.35 10.65 -7.35
CA LYS A 61 -12.54 11.68 -6.69
C LYS A 61 -12.37 11.50 -5.16
N PRO A 62 -13.42 11.29 -4.35
CA PRO A 62 -13.24 11.15 -2.91
C PRO A 62 -12.41 9.92 -2.52
N LEU A 63 -12.72 8.74 -3.09
CA LEU A 63 -12.01 7.51 -2.76
C LEU A 63 -10.58 7.54 -3.31
N ASN A 64 -10.38 8.11 -4.49
CA ASN A 64 -9.06 8.31 -5.08
C ASN A 64 -8.13 9.09 -4.13
N GLN A 65 -8.60 10.24 -3.62
CA GLN A 65 -7.84 11.06 -2.69
C GLN A 65 -7.54 10.34 -1.37
N ILE A 66 -8.52 9.63 -0.81
CA ILE A 66 -8.32 8.84 0.43
C ILE A 66 -7.22 7.80 0.23
N VAL A 67 -7.24 7.07 -0.88
CA VAL A 67 -6.24 6.03 -1.15
C VAL A 67 -4.84 6.63 -1.34
N TRP A 68 -4.71 7.79 -1.98
CA TRP A 68 -3.42 8.46 -2.09
C TRP A 68 -2.89 8.98 -0.76
N VAL A 69 -3.75 9.56 0.08
CA VAL A 69 -3.37 9.98 1.43
C VAL A 69 -2.93 8.78 2.26
N LEU A 70 -3.69 7.67 2.20
CA LEU A 70 -3.32 6.41 2.85
C LEU A 70 -1.98 5.88 2.34
N PHE A 71 -1.78 5.85 1.03
CA PHE A 71 -0.53 5.41 0.41
C PHE A 71 0.66 6.22 0.90
N ILE A 72 0.58 7.55 0.85
CA ILE A 72 1.66 8.44 1.30
C ILE A 72 1.90 8.28 2.81
N GLY A 73 0.84 8.20 3.61
CA GLY A 73 0.94 8.01 5.05
C GLY A 73 1.64 6.71 5.43
N VAL A 74 1.26 5.60 4.80
CA VAL A 74 1.87 4.28 5.06
C VAL A 74 3.29 4.20 4.50
N LEU A 75 3.57 4.89 3.40
CA LEU A 75 4.93 5.00 2.87
C LEU A 75 5.86 5.72 3.86
N ILE A 76 5.44 6.87 4.39
CA ILE A 76 6.19 7.61 5.42
C ILE A 76 6.35 6.75 6.68
N TYR A 77 5.28 6.08 7.11
CA TYR A 77 5.33 5.17 8.26
C TYR A 77 6.40 4.10 8.12
N GLY A 78 6.50 3.44 6.95
CA GLY A 78 7.52 2.42 6.70
C GLY A 78 8.94 2.96 6.53
N ILE A 79 9.12 4.26 6.34
CA ILE A 79 10.46 4.87 6.34
C ILE A 79 10.91 5.17 7.77
N VAL A 80 9.98 5.55 8.64
CA VAL A 80 10.26 6.02 10.01
C VAL A 80 10.31 4.87 11.02
N ASN A 81 9.64 3.74 10.76
CA ASN A 81 9.57 2.57 11.63
C ASN A 81 10.15 1.34 10.93
#